data_AF-A0A511XKJ3-F1
#
_entry.id   AF-A0A511XKJ3-F1
#
_cell.length_a   1.000
_cell.length_b   1.000
_cell.length_c   1.000
_cell.angle_alpha   90.00
_cell.angle_beta   90.00
_cell.angle_gamma   90.00
#
_symmetry.space_group_name_H-M   'P 1'
#
loop_
_entity.id
_entity.type
_entity.pdbx_description
1 polymer ?
#
loop_
_entity_poly.entity_id
_entity_poly.type
_entity_poly.pdbx_seq_one_letter_code
_entity_poly.pdbx_strand_id
1 'polypeptide(L)'
;MAQPDETDSLPPAGGITGTSLLGLQEESDSDFPHEDKVAFIWGDDTLKTLRAIQLALLEGRSANNILETLETMCRESPPTLNPGLTAAVRAIRVRAAVELAKLHKAEARKTASEHDRRSDEDEPA
;
A
#
# COMPACT_ATOMS: atom_id res chain seq x y z
N MET A 1 2.16 37.13 66.27
CA MET A 1 0.72 37.02 65.93
C MET A 1 0.54 37.60 64.54
N ALA A 2 -0.14 36.82 63.67
CA ALA A 2 -0.64 37.13 62.31
C ALA A 2 0.39 37.41 61.21
N GLN A 3 0.29 36.93 59.96
CA GLN A 3 -0.23 35.74 59.25
C GLN A 3 0.51 35.78 57.87
N PRO A 4 0.76 34.65 57.19
CA PRO A 4 1.28 34.65 55.82
C PRO A 4 0.12 34.79 54.81
N ASP A 5 0.21 35.77 53.90
CA ASP A 5 -0.72 35.91 52.78
C ASP A 5 -0.12 35.18 51.57
N GLU A 6 -0.61 33.97 51.32
CA GLU A 6 -0.50 33.28 50.05
C GLU A 6 -1.30 34.04 49.00
N THR A 7 -0.63 34.75 48.10
CA THR A 7 -1.21 35.10 46.80
C THR A 7 -0.61 34.21 45.73
N ASP A 8 -1.33 33.12 45.50
CA ASP A 8 -1.31 32.24 44.33
C ASP A 8 -1.31 33.07 43.04
N SER A 9 -0.12 33.27 42.45
CA SER A 9 0.06 34.00 41.20
C SER A 9 -0.05 33.02 40.04
N LEU A 10 -1.29 32.72 39.65
CA LEU A 10 -1.62 32.03 38.40
C LEU A 10 -0.99 32.76 37.20
N PRO A 11 -0.33 32.06 36.26
CA PRO A 11 0.15 32.69 35.04
C PRO A 11 -1.04 33.15 34.20
N PRO A 12 -0.97 34.32 33.52
CA PRO A 12 -2.02 34.75 32.62
C PRO A 12 -2.15 33.72 31.49
N ALA A 13 -3.35 33.15 31.37
CA ALA A 13 -3.74 32.33 30.24
C ALA A 13 -3.48 33.12 28.95
N GLY A 14 -2.35 32.80 28.31
CA GLY A 14 -1.91 33.37 27.05
C GLY A 14 -3.03 33.24 26.03
N GLY A 15 -3.44 34.39 25.52
CA GLY A 15 -4.61 34.56 24.66
C GLY A 15 -4.68 33.49 23.57
N ILE A 16 -5.86 32.90 23.48
CA ILE A 16 -6.31 32.15 22.32
C ILE A 16 -6.31 33.15 21.18
N THR A 17 -5.19 33.23 20.47
CA THR A 17 -5.01 34.10 19.32
C THR A 17 -5.87 33.51 18.23
N GLY A 18 -7.04 34.11 18.09
CA GLY A 18 -7.96 33.84 17.02
C GLY A 18 -7.27 34.01 15.68
N THR A 19 -7.75 33.22 14.73
CA THR A 19 -7.67 33.46 13.30
C THR A 19 -6.26 33.46 12.69
N SER A 20 -5.83 32.27 12.31
CA SER A 20 -5.22 32.03 10.98
C SER A 20 -5.64 30.65 10.46
N LEU A 21 -6.96 30.48 10.33
CA LEU A 21 -7.59 29.39 9.56
C LEU A 21 -7.81 29.79 8.09
N LEU A 22 -7.07 30.79 7.59
CA LEU A 22 -7.13 31.30 6.22
C LEU A 22 -5.93 30.84 5.37
N GLY A 23 -5.39 29.65 5.69
CA GLY A 23 -4.29 29.03 4.95
C GLY A 23 -4.70 27.86 4.05
N LEU A 24 -5.98 27.46 4.04
CA LEU A 24 -6.53 26.65 2.94
C LEU A 24 -6.95 27.61 1.83
N GLN A 25 -5.97 28.29 1.24
CA GLN A 25 -6.18 28.76 -0.11
C GLN A 25 -6.30 27.51 -0.96
N GLU A 26 -7.48 27.35 -1.56
CA GLU A 26 -7.78 26.41 -2.63
C GLU A 26 -6.65 26.54 -3.66
N GLU A 27 -5.67 25.62 -3.58
CA GLU A 27 -4.55 25.61 -4.50
C GLU A 27 -5.13 25.35 -5.87
N SER A 28 -5.18 26.45 -6.61
CA SER A 28 -5.82 26.58 -7.89
C SER A 28 -5.18 25.57 -8.83
N ASP A 29 -5.95 24.57 -9.25
CA ASP A 29 -5.67 23.68 -10.37
C ASP A 29 -4.16 23.42 -10.54
N SER A 30 -3.52 22.91 -9.46
CA SER A 30 -2.08 22.67 -9.51
C SER A 30 -1.85 21.69 -10.64
N ASP A 31 -1.13 22.15 -11.66
CA ASP A 31 -0.60 21.34 -12.74
C ASP A 31 0.26 20.25 -12.11
N PHE A 32 -0.37 19.14 -11.69
CA PHE A 32 0.33 18.00 -11.13
C PHE A 32 1.35 17.58 -12.18
N PRO A 33 2.64 17.43 -11.79
CA PRO A 33 3.66 16.96 -12.70
C PRO A 33 3.14 15.72 -13.43
N HIS A 34 3.32 15.66 -14.75
CA HIS A 34 2.81 14.53 -15.55
C HIS A 34 3.24 13.19 -14.96
N GLU A 35 4.46 13.14 -14.42
CA GLU A 35 5.04 11.98 -13.73
C GLU A 35 4.25 11.55 -12.49
N ASP A 36 3.78 12.49 -11.67
CA ASP A 36 2.98 12.19 -10.49
C ASP A 36 1.56 11.74 -10.87
N LYS A 37 0.98 12.27 -11.97
CA LYS A 37 -0.29 11.76 -12.51
C LYS A 37 -0.14 10.30 -12.98
N VAL A 38 0.93 10.00 -13.70
CA VAL A 38 1.25 8.64 -14.17
C VAL A 38 1.45 7.69 -12.99
N ALA A 39 2.18 8.12 -11.96
CA ALA A 39 2.41 7.32 -10.76
C ALA A 39 1.14 7.09 -9.93
N PHE A 40 0.23 8.06 -9.87
CA PHE A 40 -1.07 7.89 -9.25
C PHE A 40 -1.92 6.85 -9.98
N ILE A 41 -2.03 6.96 -11.32
CA ILE A 41 -2.79 6.02 -12.15
C ILE A 41 -2.22 4.61 -12.01
N TRP A 42 -0.89 4.46 -12.11
CA TRP A 42 -0.21 3.19 -11.90
C TRP A 42 -0.52 2.59 -10.51
N GLY A 43 -0.52 3.42 -9.47
CA GLY A 43 -0.83 2.98 -8.10
C GLY A 43 -2.27 2.46 -7.97
N ASP A 44 -3.23 3.20 -8.50
CA ASP A 44 -4.65 2.83 -8.51
C ASP A 44 -4.89 1.52 -9.29
N ASP A 45 -4.30 1.39 -10.48
CA ASP A 45 -4.40 0.18 -11.30
C ASP A 45 -3.74 -1.03 -10.62
N THR A 46 -2.62 -0.81 -9.91
CA THR A 46 -1.96 -1.88 -9.16
C THR A 46 -2.83 -2.37 -8.01
N LEU A 47 -3.50 -1.46 -7.28
CA LEU A 47 -4.42 -1.81 -6.20
C LEU A 47 -5.67 -2.53 -6.73
N LYS A 48 -6.21 -2.10 -7.87
CA LYS A 48 -7.32 -2.79 -8.55
C LYS A 48 -6.92 -4.22 -8.96
N THR A 49 -5.73 -4.39 -9.52
CA THR A 49 -5.19 -5.70 -9.90
C THR A 49 -5.03 -6.62 -8.69
N LEU A 50 -4.48 -6.11 -7.58
CA LEU A 50 -4.39 -6.85 -6.32
C LEU A 50 -5.76 -7.28 -5.79
N ARG A 51 -6.77 -6.40 -5.87
CA ARG A 51 -8.15 -6.72 -5.48
C ARG A 51 -8.76 -7.80 -6.38
N ALA A 52 -8.50 -7.74 -7.68
CA ALA A 52 -8.97 -8.75 -8.63
C ALA A 52 -8.36 -10.14 -8.35
N ILE A 53 -7.07 -10.20 -8.03
CA ILE A 53 -6.40 -11.44 -7.58
C ILE A 53 -7.08 -11.97 -6.32
N GLN A 54 -7.29 -11.12 -5.31
CA GLN A 54 -7.94 -11.51 -4.07
C GLN A 54 -9.33 -12.12 -4.33
N LEU A 55 -10.15 -11.49 -5.18
CA LEU A 55 -11.47 -12.00 -5.55
C LEU A 55 -11.38 -13.33 -6.31
N ALA A 56 -10.49 -13.44 -7.30
CA ALA A 56 -10.29 -14.68 -8.04
C ALA A 56 -9.93 -15.85 -7.12
N LEU A 57 -9.03 -15.63 -6.16
CA LEU A 57 -8.63 -16.64 -5.19
C LEU A 57 -9.77 -17.02 -4.24
N LEU A 58 -10.55 -16.05 -3.76
CA LEU A 58 -11.72 -16.30 -2.90
C LEU A 58 -12.81 -17.09 -3.63
N GLU A 59 -12.94 -16.88 -4.93
CA GLU A 59 -13.91 -17.58 -5.79
C GLU A 59 -13.35 -18.91 -6.35
N GLY A 60 -12.15 -19.32 -5.94
CA GLY A 60 -11.51 -20.56 -6.40
C GLY A 60 -11.12 -20.56 -7.88
N ARG A 61 -11.05 -19.39 -8.52
CA ARG A 61 -10.63 -19.22 -9.92
C ARG A 61 -9.11 -19.09 -10.03
N SER A 62 -8.58 -19.46 -11.19
CA SER A 62 -7.19 -19.18 -11.53
C SER A 62 -6.96 -17.67 -11.65
N ALA A 63 -5.89 -17.18 -11.02
CA ALA A 63 -5.48 -15.78 -11.08
C ALA A 63 -4.25 -15.55 -11.97
N ASN A 64 -3.78 -16.58 -12.70
CA ASN A 64 -2.47 -16.57 -13.38
C ASN A 64 -2.30 -15.39 -14.34
N ASN A 65 -3.29 -15.12 -15.20
CA ASN A 65 -3.23 -13.99 -16.14
C ASN A 65 -3.17 -12.63 -15.40
N ILE A 66 -3.83 -12.53 -14.26
CA ILE A 66 -3.85 -11.31 -13.43
C ILE A 66 -2.52 -11.17 -12.69
N LEU A 67 -1.87 -12.28 -12.34
CA LEU A 67 -0.54 -12.29 -11.74
C LEU A 67 0.55 -11.86 -12.72
N GLU A 68 0.51 -12.33 -13.96
CA GLU A 68 1.42 -11.86 -15.02
C GLU A 68 1.27 -10.35 -15.26
N THR A 69 0.03 -9.86 -15.21
CA THR A 69 -0.26 -8.42 -15.30
C THR A 69 0.37 -7.67 -14.13
N LEU A 70 0.16 -8.14 -12.89
CA LEU A 70 0.75 -7.54 -11.69
C LEU A 70 2.29 -7.54 -11.73
N GLU A 71 2.89 -8.63 -12.22
CA GLU A 71 4.33 -8.75 -12.35
C GLU A 71 4.90 -7.73 -13.35
N THR A 72 4.23 -7.57 -14.49
CA THR A 72 4.58 -6.56 -15.51
C THR A 72 4.53 -5.16 -14.92
N MET A 73 3.44 -4.83 -14.21
CA MET A 73 3.28 -3.53 -13.55
C MET A 73 4.37 -3.27 -12.50
N CYS A 74 4.82 -4.28 -11.78
CA CYS A 74 5.92 -4.15 -10.81
C CYS A 74 7.27 -3.83 -11.47
N ARG A 75 7.51 -4.33 -12.69
CA ARG A 75 8.73 -4.06 -13.46
C ARG A 75 8.71 -2.65 -14.04
N GLU A 76 7.55 -2.15 -14.43
CA GLU A 76 7.34 -0.86 -15.11
C GLU A 76 6.97 0.28 -14.14
N SER A 77 7.36 0.18 -12.88
CA SER A 77 7.02 1.19 -11.86
C SER A 77 7.55 2.58 -12.25
N PRO A 78 6.67 3.61 -12.30
CA PRO A 78 7.06 4.94 -12.74
C PRO A 78 7.91 5.67 -11.69
N PRO A 79 8.81 6.58 -12.11
CA PRO A 79 9.45 7.52 -11.21
C PRO A 79 8.41 8.47 -10.59
N THR A 80 8.66 8.94 -9.37
CA THR A 80 7.80 9.89 -8.65
C THR A 80 8.61 11.11 -8.25
N LEU A 81 8.04 12.30 -8.40
CA LEU A 81 8.65 13.56 -7.98
C LEU A 81 8.13 13.98 -6.60
N ASN A 82 6.87 13.67 -6.31
CA ASN A 82 6.27 13.96 -5.02
C ASN A 82 6.70 12.93 -3.94
N PRO A 83 7.34 13.35 -2.84
CA PRO A 83 7.85 12.43 -1.81
C PRO A 83 6.75 11.63 -1.09
N GLY A 84 5.55 12.18 -0.95
CA GLY A 84 4.40 11.46 -0.40
C GLY A 84 3.93 10.33 -1.33
N LEU A 85 3.89 10.62 -2.63
CA LEU A 85 3.56 9.63 -3.65
C LEU A 85 4.65 8.55 -3.77
N THR A 86 5.93 8.93 -3.65
CA THR A 86 7.06 7.98 -3.61
C THR A 86 6.90 6.95 -2.50
N ALA A 87 6.52 7.39 -1.30
CA ALA A 87 6.30 6.49 -0.17
C ALA A 87 5.15 5.50 -0.44
N ALA A 88 4.04 5.98 -1.02
CA ALA A 88 2.89 5.16 -1.37
C ALA A 88 3.23 4.14 -2.47
N VAL A 89 3.86 4.58 -3.58
CA VAL A 89 4.30 3.72 -4.68
C VAL A 89 5.26 2.64 -4.19
N ARG A 90 6.21 3.00 -3.33
CA ARG A 90 7.13 2.03 -2.73
C ARG A 90 6.40 0.99 -1.87
N ALA A 91 5.45 1.41 -1.05
CA ALA A 91 4.64 0.50 -0.23
C ALA A 91 3.81 -0.46 -1.08
N ILE A 92 3.16 0.05 -2.13
CA ILE A 92 2.39 -0.74 -3.10
C ILE A 92 3.30 -1.78 -3.76
N ARG A 93 4.49 -1.38 -4.23
CA ARG A 93 5.45 -2.28 -4.87
C ARG A 93 5.91 -3.40 -3.93
N VAL A 94 6.24 -3.07 -2.67
CA VAL A 94 6.62 -4.07 -1.66
C VAL A 94 5.48 -5.05 -1.42
N ARG A 95 4.24 -4.56 -1.30
CA ARG A 95 3.08 -5.42 -1.10
C ARG A 95 2.86 -6.36 -2.29
N ALA A 96 2.90 -5.83 -3.51
CA ALA A 96 2.74 -6.62 -4.72
C ALA A 96 3.81 -7.72 -4.84
N ALA A 97 5.08 -7.38 -4.58
CA ALA A 97 6.18 -8.36 -4.59
C ALA A 97 6.01 -9.47 -3.54
N VAL A 98 5.56 -9.12 -2.33
CA VAL A 98 5.29 -10.11 -1.27
C VAL A 98 4.14 -11.04 -1.66
N GLU A 99 3.06 -10.52 -2.24
CA GLU A 99 1.94 -11.35 -2.66
C GLU A 99 2.30 -12.26 -3.84
N LEU A 100 3.07 -11.77 -4.83
CA LEU A 100 3.61 -12.63 -5.90
C LEU A 100 4.47 -13.76 -5.33
N ALA A 101 5.38 -13.46 -4.39
CA ALA A 101 6.23 -14.47 -3.77
C ALA A 101 5.42 -15.52 -2.99
N LYS A 102 4.35 -15.12 -2.30
CA LYS A 102 3.44 -16.05 -1.60
C LYS A 102 2.74 -16.98 -2.59
N LEU A 103 2.29 -16.46 -3.72
CA LEU A 103 1.56 -17.23 -4.72
C LEU A 103 2.47 -18.21 -5.45
N HIS A 104 3.68 -17.79 -5.86
CA HIS A 104 4.68 -18.71 -6.42
C HIS A 104 5.03 -19.84 -5.45
N LYS A 105 5.13 -19.54 -4.15
CA LYS A 105 5.38 -20.56 -3.12
C LYS A 105 4.21 -21.53 -2.96
N ALA A 106 2.98 -21.05 -3.07
CA ALA A 106 1.79 -21.89 -3.01
C ALA A 106 1.71 -22.84 -4.22
N GLU A 107 2.00 -22.33 -5.43
CA GLU A 107 2.07 -23.13 -6.64
C GLU A 107 3.17 -24.20 -6.57
N ALA A 108 4.39 -23.83 -6.15
CA ALA A 108 5.50 -24.76 -5.99
C ALA A 108 5.21 -25.90 -4.99
N ARG A 109 4.43 -25.62 -3.94
CA ARG A 109 3.97 -26.66 -3.01
C ARG A 109 2.95 -27.59 -3.63
N LYS A 110 2.05 -27.06 -4.45
CA LYS A 110 1.03 -27.86 -5.13
C LYS A 110 1.68 -28.85 -6.12
N THR A 111 2.64 -28.37 -6.91
CA THR A 111 3.38 -29.22 -7.86
C THR A 111 4.22 -30.28 -7.17
N ALA A 112 4.87 -29.95 -6.05
CA ALA A 112 5.60 -30.94 -5.25
C ALA A 112 4.68 -32.02 -4.68
N SER A 113 3.49 -31.66 -4.19
CA SER A 113 2.52 -32.62 -3.66
C SER A 113 1.90 -33.52 -4.73
N GLU A 114 1.73 -33.02 -5.96
CA GLU A 114 1.26 -33.82 -7.10
C GLU A 114 2.32 -34.81 -7.61
N HIS A 115 3.60 -34.45 -7.54
CA HIS A 115 4.71 -35.33 -7.93
C HIS A 115 4.90 -36.51 -6.98
N ASP A 116 4.75 -36.27 -5.67
CA ASP A 116 4.84 -37.29 -4.61
C ASP A 116 3.76 -38.36 -4.77
N ARG A 117 2.50 -37.93 -5.00
CA ARG A 117 1.37 -38.85 -5.24
C ARG A 117 1.51 -39.73 -6.48
N ARG A 118 2.18 -39.24 -7.52
CA ARG A 118 2.44 -40.02 -8.73
C ARG A 118 3.53 -41.08 -8.56
N SER A 119 4.41 -40.88 -7.59
CA SER A 119 5.53 -41.79 -7.33
C SER A 119 5.09 -43.02 -6.53
N ASP A 120 4.01 -42.92 -5.76
CA ASP A 120 3.41 -44.03 -5.01
C ASP A 120 2.51 -44.96 -5.86
N GLU A 121 2.08 -44.53 -7.05
CA GLU A 121 1.21 -45.33 -7.94
C GLU A 121 1.97 -46.27 -8.88
N ASP A 122 3.30 -46.16 -8.96
CA ASP A 122 4.16 -46.88 -9.93
C ASP A 122 5.05 -47.95 -9.29
N GLU A 123 4.77 -48.42 -8.07
CA GLU A 123 5.47 -49.57 -7.46
C GLU A 123 4.78 -50.90 -7.89
N PRO A 124 5.36 -51.68 -8.83
CA PRO A 124 4.80 -52.99 -9.18
C PRO A 124 5.06 -53.99 -8.05
N ALA A 125 3.99 -54.69 -7.66
CA ALA A 125 3.98 -55.82 -6.72
C ALA A 125 4.75 -57.05 -7.24
#